data_AF-G3IKR3-F1
#
_entry.id   AF-G3IKR3-F1
#
_cell.length_a   1.000
_cell.length_b   1.000
_cell.length_c   1.000
_cell.angle_alpha   90.00
_cell.angle_beta   90.00
_cell.angle_gamma   90.00
#
_symmetry.space_group_name_H-M   'P 1'
#
loop_
_entity.id
_entity.type
_entity.pdbx_description
1 polymer ?
#
loop_
_entity_poly.entity_id
_entity_poly.type
_entity_poly.pdbx_seq_one_letter_code
_entity_poly.pdbx_strand_id
1 'polypeptide(L)' 'MGNVQQCRESSLKHQTSCIRAFPNKQGYVLSSIEGRMAVEYLDPSPEVQKKKYIFKCHRLKENNIE' A
#
# COMPACT_ATOMS: atom_id res chain seq x y z
N MET A 1 26.77 -9.92 -2.05
CA MET A 1 25.80 -9.20 -1.20
C MET A 1 24.89 -8.39 -2.11
N GLY A 2 23.58 -8.54 -2.01
CA GLY A 2 22.63 -7.85 -2.90
C GLY A 2 22.53 -6.37 -2.55
N ASN A 3 22.70 -5.50 -3.55
CA ASN A 3 22.53 -4.05 -3.41
C ASN A 3 21.04 -3.70 -3.34
N VAL A 4 20.68 -2.69 -2.55
CA VAL A 4 19.31 -2.16 -2.48
C VAL A 4 18.98 -1.49 -3.81
N GLN A 5 17.93 -1.96 -4.50
CA GLN A 5 17.51 -1.39 -5.78
C GLN A 5 16.66 -0.12 -5.62
N GLN A 6 15.80 -0.06 -4.59
CA GLN A 6 14.88 1.05 -4.36
C GLN A 6 14.61 1.24 -2.87
N CYS A 7 14.57 2.50 -2.42
CA CYS A 7 14.07 2.92 -1.11
C CYS A 7 12.87 3.84 -1.34
N ARG A 8 11.75 3.60 -0.64
CA ARG A 8 10.52 4.39 -0.76
C ARG A 8 9.86 4.57 0.60
N GLU A 9 9.27 5.73 0.81
CA GLU A 9 8.40 5.95 1.96
C GLU A 9 7.05 5.26 1.77
N SER A 10 6.40 4.93 2.88
CA SER A 10 5.06 4.35 2.87
C SER A 10 4.05 5.40 2.38
N SER A 11 3.18 5.00 1.45
CA SER A 11 2.05 5.82 1.02
C SER A 11 0.95 5.93 2.09
N LEU A 12 1.10 5.25 3.24
CA LEU A 12 0.15 5.27 4.35
C LEU A 12 0.58 6.27 5.42
N LYS A 13 -0.39 7.05 5.91
CA LYS A 13 -0.16 8.09 6.94
C LYS A 13 0.22 7.51 8.30
N HIS A 14 -0.29 6.32 8.63
CA HIS A 14 -0.07 5.67 9.93
C HIS A 14 0.85 4.46 9.78
N GLN A 15 1.37 3.99 10.92
CA GLN A 15 2.31 2.89 11.00
C GLN A 15 1.88 1.69 10.14
N THR A 16 2.81 1.25 9.30
CA THR A 16 2.67 0.03 8.51
C THR A 16 2.62 -1.18 9.44
N SER A 17 1.59 -2.00 9.29
CA SER A 17 1.39 -3.22 10.06
C SER A 17 1.90 -4.46 9.32
N CYS A 18 1.68 -4.55 8.01
CA CYS A 18 2.06 -5.70 7.19
C CYS A 18 2.44 -5.29 5.77
N ILE A 19 3.28 -6.11 5.14
CA ILE A 19 3.65 -6.04 3.72
C ILE A 19 3.54 -7.43 3.08
N ARG A 20 3.01 -7.50 1.86
CA ARG A 20 2.94 -8.73 1.06
C ARG A 20 3.14 -8.43 -0.43
N ALA A 21 3.99 -9.22 -1.09
CA ALA A 21 4.17 -9.14 -2.53
C ALA A 21 2.97 -9.73 -3.28
N PHE A 22 2.70 -9.23 -4.48
CA PHE A 22 1.74 -9.86 -5.37
C PHE A 22 2.25 -11.24 -5.82
N PRO A 23 1.37 -12.22 -6.07
CA PRO A 23 1.77 -13.53 -6.61
C PRO A 23 2.56 -13.42 -7.93
N ASN A 24 2.23 -12.41 -8.75
CA ASN A 24 2.90 -12.14 -10.02
C ASN A 24 4.20 -11.31 -9.90
N LYS A 25 4.60 -10.94 -8.68
CA LYS A 25 5.84 -10.17 -8.37
C LYS A 25 5.94 -8.79 -9.03
N GLN A 26 4.84 -8.22 -9.52
CA GLN A 26 4.85 -6.88 -10.14
C GLN A 26 4.77 -5.74 -9.10
N GLY A 27 4.39 -6.05 -7.87
CA GLY A 27 4.10 -5.07 -6.84
C GLY A 27 3.90 -5.71 -5.46
N TYR A 28 3.44 -4.90 -4.53
CA TYR A 28 3.16 -5.31 -3.15
C TYR A 28 1.99 -4.50 -2.57
N VAL A 29 1.36 -5.07 -1.54
CA VAL A 29 0.36 -4.38 -0.71
C VAL A 29 1.00 -4.01 0.63
N LEU A 30 0.75 -2.79 1.09
CA LEU A 30 1.03 -2.33 2.45
C LEU A 30 -0.28 -2.20 3.22
N SER A 31 -0.29 -2.61 4.49
CA SER A 31 -1.38 -2.33 5.42
C SER A 31 -0.97 -1.37 6.51
N SER A 32 -1.89 -0.55 7.01
CA SER A 32 -1.69 0.28 8.20
C SER A 32 -2.58 -0.15 9.37
N ILE A 33 -2.19 0.29 10.57
CA ILE A 33 -2.95 0.03 11.82
C ILE A 33 -4.38 0.61 11.82
N GLU A 34 -4.66 1.63 11.01
CA GLU A 34 -6.01 2.23 10.86
C GLU A 34 -6.88 1.46 9.85
N GLY A 35 -6.38 0.35 9.30
CA GLY A 35 -7.15 -0.49 8.40
C GLY A 35 -7.22 0.01 6.96
N ARG A 36 -6.21 0.75 6.50
CA ARG A 36 -6.04 1.12 5.08
C ARG A 36 -5.02 0.20 4.42
N MET A 37 -5.23 -0.05 3.12
CA MET A 37 -4.31 -0.81 2.27
C MET A 37 -3.85 0.07 1.12
N ALA A 38 -2.55 0.10 0.87
CA ALA A 38 -1.96 0.74 -0.30
C ALA A 38 -1.44 -0.32 -1.28
N VAL A 39 -1.78 -0.16 -2.55
CA VAL A 39 -1.33 -1.00 -3.66
C VAL A 39 -0.17 -0.30 -4.36
N GLU A 40 0.99 -0.92 -4.34
CA GLU A 40 2.27 -0.38 -4.84
C GLU A 40 2.84 -1.26 -5.95
N TYR A 41 3.51 -0.65 -6.92
CA TYR A 41 4.14 -1.33 -8.05
C TYR A 41 5.65 -1.10 -8.07
N LEU A 42 6.42 -2.12 -8.42
CA LEU A 42 7.89 -2.07 -8.43
C LEU A 42 8.45 -1.29 -9.64
N ASP A 43 7.80 -1.41 -10.80
CA ASP A 43 8.18 -0.70 -12.03
C ASP A 43 8.14 0.82 -11.82
N PRO A 44 9.27 1.55 -11.93
CA PRO A 44 9.32 2.99 -11.72
C PRO A 44 8.67 3.81 -12.85
N SER A 45 8.20 3.20 -13.94
CA SER A 45 7.59 3.91 -15.07
C SER A 45 6.40 4.77 -14.64
N PRO A 46 6.29 6.04 -15.08
CA PRO A 46 5.20 6.94 -14.64
C PRO A 46 3.80 6.38 -14.93
N GLU A 47 3.65 5.61 -16.01
CA GLU A 47 2.39 4.99 -16.41
C GLU A 47 1.94 3.92 -15.40
N VAL A 48 2.87 3.12 -14.87
CA VAL A 48 2.56 2.11 -13.85
C VAL A 48 2.39 2.75 -12.48
N GLN A 49 3.20 3.77 -12.16
CA GLN A 49 3.09 4.48 -10.88
C GLN A 49 1.74 5.20 -10.71
N LYS A 50 1.11 5.65 -11.81
CA LYS A 50 -0.27 6.19 -11.81
C LYS A 50 -1.34 5.17 -11.40
N LYS A 51 -1.05 3.87 -11.48
CA LYS A 51 -1.99 2.80 -11.12
C LYS A 51 -2.03 2.53 -9.61
N LYS A 52 -1.22 3.20 -8.81
CA LYS A 52 -1.26 3.07 -7.34
C LYS A 52 -2.58 3.60 -6.81
N TYR A 53 -3.10 2.94 -5.78
CA TYR A 53 -4.29 3.39 -5.09
C TYR A 53 -4.29 2.92 -3.64
N ILE A 54 -5.11 3.59 -2.83
CA ILE A 54 -5.29 3.30 -1.42
C ILE A 54 -6.78 3.11 -1.16
N PHE A 55 -7.13 2.10 -0.40
CA PHE A 55 -8.51 1.85 0.00
C PHE A 55 -8.59 1.48 1.48
N LYS A 56 -9.78 1.63 2.07
CA LYS A 56 -10.06 1.24 3.45
C LYS A 56 -10.65 -0.17 3.45
N CYS A 57 -10.06 -1.08 4.22
CA CYS A 57 -10.57 -2.45 4.37
C CYS A 57 -11.68 -2.55 5.42
N HIS A 58 -11.56 -1.77 6.49
CA HIS A 58 -12.50 -1.84 7.60
C HIS A 58 -13.67 -0.89 7.33
N ARG A 59 -14.89 -1.45 7.32
CA ARG A 59 -16.11 -0.65 7.30
C ARG A 59 -16.08 0.30 8.51
N LEU A 60 -16.45 1.56 8.28
CA LEU A 60 -16.82 2.43 9.40
C LEU A 60 -18.08 1.81 10.01
N LYS A 61 -18.04 1.50 11.32
CA LYS A 61 -19.30 1.38 12.06
C LYS A 61 -19.86 2.80 12.11
N GLU A 62 -20.96 3.02 11.43
CA GLU A 62 -21.72 4.26 11.47
C GLU A 62 -22.32 4.39 12.88
N ASN A 63 -21.54 4.94 13.81
CA ASN A 63 -22.05 5.43 15.08
C ASN A 63 -21.74 6.93 15.12
N ASN A 64 -22.62 7.73 14.51
CA ASN A 64 -22.89 9.18 14.71
C ASN A 64 -23.25 9.90 13.39
N ILE A 65 -24.17 9.35 12.60
CA ILE A 65 -25.01 10.14 11.68
C ILE A 65 -26.44 9.57 11.83
N GLU A 66 -27.37 10.43 12.26
CA GLU A 66 -28.82 10.27 12.19
C GLU A 66 -29.31 10.70 10.80
#